data_AF-A0A351G8U7-F1
#
_entry.id   AF-A0A351G8U7-F1
#
_cell.length_a   1.000
_cell.length_b   1.000
_cell.length_c   1.000
_cell.angle_alpha   90.00
_cell.angle_beta   90.00
_cell.angle_gamma   90.00
#
_symmetry.space_group_name_H-M   'P 1'
#
loop_
_entity.id
_entity.type
_entity.pdbx_description
1 polymer ?
#
loop_
_entity_poly.entity_id
_entity_poly.type
_entity_poly.pdbx_seq_one_letter_code
_entity_poly.pdbx_strand_id
1 'polypeptide(L)'
;MPFSIDPQPGENETECARCGAIIYDQLSRCPNCGVNLFEPEEDSGSEWRESEASSSSGFGQKVSGFFRKLLNKPYSAEEVFGTSLDQAYIYNDLLQKVGGDHEVVERLVGFEQNLAPKSTRLQWLKNALQRWERDNRSPQKPE
;
A
#
# COMPACT_ATOMS: atom_id res chain seq x y z
N MET A 1 58.03 -5.93 -2.50
CA MET A 1 56.76 -6.62 -2.76
C MET A 1 55.67 -5.77 -2.15
N PRO A 2 54.79 -5.11 -2.91
CA PRO A 2 53.69 -4.35 -2.33
C PRO A 2 52.61 -5.34 -1.86
N PHE A 3 52.30 -5.32 -0.57
CA PHE A 3 51.12 -5.99 -0.03
C PHE A 3 49.90 -5.19 -0.47
N SER A 4 49.01 -5.81 -1.26
CA SER A 4 47.72 -5.23 -1.63
C SER A 4 46.94 -4.96 -0.34
N ILE A 5 46.69 -3.69 -0.05
CA ILE A 5 45.81 -3.19 1.02
C ILE A 5 44.36 -3.18 0.53
N ASP A 6 43.97 -4.17 -0.28
CA ASP A 6 42.55 -4.43 -0.50
C ASP A 6 42.05 -5.21 0.72
N PRO A 7 41.23 -4.61 1.60
CA PRO A 7 40.52 -5.41 2.59
C PRO A 7 39.66 -6.41 1.82
N GLN A 8 39.96 -7.70 1.96
CA GLN A 8 39.07 -8.75 1.47
C GLN A 8 37.70 -8.47 2.09
N PRO A 9 36.63 -8.28 1.28
CA PRO A 9 35.30 -8.11 1.84
C PRO A 9 35.02 -9.30 2.74
N GLY A 10 34.43 -9.05 3.92
CA GLY A 10 33.98 -10.15 4.77
C GLY A 10 33.10 -11.07 3.93
N GLU A 11 33.23 -12.38 4.12
CA GLU A 11 32.51 -13.40 3.35
C GLU A 11 30.98 -13.23 3.36
N ASN A 12 30.47 -12.37 4.25
CA ASN A 12 29.08 -12.07 4.52
C ASN A 12 28.66 -10.63 4.18
N GLU A 13 29.48 -9.83 3.49
CA GLU A 13 29.19 -8.44 3.11
C GLU A 13 28.84 -8.34 1.61
N THR A 14 27.66 -7.81 1.29
CA THR A 14 27.17 -7.61 -0.08
C THR A 14 26.74 -6.17 -0.28
N GLU A 15 26.77 -5.66 -1.51
CA GLU A 15 26.28 -4.33 -1.84
C GLU A 15 24.84 -4.41 -2.36
N CYS A 16 23.96 -3.56 -1.82
CA CYS A 16 22.58 -3.47 -2.29
C CYS A 16 22.51 -2.83 -3.68
N ALA A 17 22.15 -3.60 -4.71
CA ALA A 17 22.02 -3.15 -6.11
C ALA A 17 21.13 -1.91 -6.33
N ARG A 18 20.19 -1.63 -5.41
CA ARG A 18 19.30 -0.47 -5.50
C ARG A 18 19.87 0.83 -4.90
N CYS A 19 20.72 0.76 -3.89
CA CYS A 19 21.14 1.95 -3.13
C CYS A 19 22.63 2.00 -2.75
N GLY A 20 23.41 0.99 -3.12
CA GLY A 20 24.85 0.93 -2.87
C GLY A 20 25.25 0.74 -1.41
N ALA A 21 24.30 0.46 -0.51
CA ALA A 21 24.62 0.21 0.89
C ALA A 21 25.27 -1.17 1.06
N ILE A 22 26.37 -1.22 1.82
CA ILE A 22 26.94 -2.48 2.30
C ILE A 22 26.01 -3.08 3.34
N ILE A 23 25.60 -4.32 3.08
CA ILE A 23 24.63 -5.09 3.86
C ILE A 23 25.21 -6.46 4.16
N TYR A 24 24.70 -7.08 5.22
CA TYR A 24 25.03 -8.47 5.53
C TYR A 24 24.07 -9.42 4.81
N ASP A 25 24.59 -10.49 4.24
CA ASP A 25 23.86 -11.53 3.50
C ASP A 25 22.72 -12.20 4.29
N GLN A 26 22.76 -12.16 5.62
CA GLN A 26 21.69 -12.69 6.50
C GLN A 26 20.40 -11.87 6.51
N LEU A 27 20.36 -10.73 5.82
CA LEU A 27 19.19 -9.85 5.77
C LEU A 27 18.32 -10.18 4.55
N SER A 28 17.02 -10.41 4.76
CA SER A 28 16.06 -10.60 3.67
C SER A 28 15.69 -9.30 2.95
N ARG A 29 15.95 -8.15 3.58
CA ARG A 29 15.61 -6.81 3.07
C ARG A 29 16.69 -5.80 3.43
N CYS A 30 17.02 -4.93 2.48
CA CYS A 30 17.95 -3.83 2.70
C CYS A 30 17.38 -2.84 3.73
N PRO A 31 18.09 -2.52 4.83
CA PRO A 31 17.64 -1.56 5.84
C PRO A 31 17.60 -0.11 5.32
N ASN A 32 18.33 0.18 4.24
CA ASN A 32 18.42 1.55 3.70
C ASN A 32 17.29 1.86 2.70
N CYS A 33 17.00 0.95 1.78
CA CYS A 33 16.02 1.20 0.71
C CYS A 33 14.81 0.26 0.69
N GLY A 34 14.77 -0.74 1.59
CA GLY A 34 13.66 -1.66 1.73
C GLY A 34 13.50 -2.67 0.58
N VAL A 35 14.48 -2.79 -0.32
CA VAL A 35 14.45 -3.81 -1.38
C VAL A 35 14.70 -5.20 -0.78
N ASN A 36 13.96 -6.21 -1.26
CA ASN A 36 14.24 -7.59 -0.90
C ASN A 36 15.55 -8.03 -1.58
N LEU A 37 16.40 -8.71 -0.83
CA LEU A 37 17.74 -9.11 -1.28
C LEU A 37 17.74 -10.50 -1.89
N PHE A 38 16.73 -11.30 -1.55
CA PHE A 38 16.47 -12.61 -2.11
C PHE A 38 15.07 -12.61 -2.73
N GLU A 39 14.94 -13.26 -3.89
CA GLU A 39 13.63 -13.66 -4.40
C GLU A 39 13.08 -14.74 -3.46
N PRO A 40 11.82 -14.64 -2.99
CA PRO A 40 11.23 -15.73 -2.23
C PRO A 40 11.28 -16.96 -3.13
N GLU A 41 11.84 -18.06 -2.62
CA GLU A 41 11.85 -19.33 -3.32
C GLU A 41 10.39 -19.69 -3.65
N GLU A 42 10.01 -19.51 -4.92
CA GLU A 42 8.77 -20.02 -5.43
C GLU A 42 8.90 -21.53 -5.33
N ASP A 43 8.11 -22.15 -4.46
CA ASP A 43 8.02 -23.59 -4.33
C ASP A 43 7.73 -24.18 -5.71
N SER A 44 8.79 -24.61 -6.38
CA SER A 44 8.74 -25.31 -7.66
C SER A 44 8.22 -26.71 -7.35
N GLY A 45 6.92 -26.78 -7.09
CA GLY A 45 6.23 -27.93 -6.52
C GLY A 45 4.83 -28.07 -7.09
N SER A 46 4.77 -28.57 -8.33
CA SER A 46 3.65 -29.32 -8.94
C SER A 46 2.34 -28.60 -9.33
N GLU A 47 2.08 -28.72 -10.64
CA GLU A 47 0.78 -28.95 -11.29
C GLU A 47 -0.13 -27.76 -11.62
N TRP A 48 0.08 -27.28 -12.84
CA TRP A 48 -0.95 -26.90 -13.80
C TRP A 48 -2.30 -27.63 -13.60
N ARG A 49 -3.35 -26.87 -13.27
CA ARG A 49 -4.69 -27.04 -13.86
C ARG A 49 -5.50 -25.75 -13.74
N GLU A 50 -5.64 -25.10 -14.89
CA GLU A 50 -6.57 -24.02 -15.14
C GLU A 50 -8.00 -24.57 -15.27
N SER A 51 -8.98 -23.75 -14.89
CA SER A 51 -10.43 -23.86 -15.18
C SER A 51 -11.17 -24.99 -14.42
N GLU A 52 -12.38 -24.84 -13.87
CA GLU A 52 -13.57 -24.15 -14.35
C GLU A 52 -14.52 -23.78 -13.20
N ALA A 53 -15.32 -22.73 -13.42
CA ALA A 53 -16.48 -22.40 -12.63
C ALA A 53 -17.55 -23.52 -12.71
N SER A 54 -18.15 -23.90 -11.58
CA SER A 54 -19.52 -24.43 -11.59
C SER A 54 -20.25 -24.17 -10.27
N SER A 55 -21.15 -23.19 -10.35
CA SER A 55 -22.44 -23.10 -9.68
C SER A 55 -23.00 -24.43 -9.13
N SER A 56 -23.31 -24.48 -7.84
CA SER A 56 -24.58 -25.07 -7.38
C SER A 56 -25.03 -24.50 -6.02
N SER A 57 -26.34 -24.29 -5.93
CA SER A 57 -27.07 -23.58 -4.88
C SER A 57 -27.12 -24.29 -3.52
N GLY A 58 -27.02 -23.49 -2.45
CA GLY A 58 -28.03 -23.40 -1.39
C GLY A 58 -28.08 -24.46 -0.28
N PHE A 59 -27.60 -24.11 0.92
CA PHE A 59 -28.34 -24.11 2.21
C PHE A 59 -27.34 -23.79 3.34
N GLY A 60 -27.67 -22.86 4.25
CA GLY A 60 -26.87 -22.67 5.48
C GLY A 60 -26.35 -21.28 5.78
N GLN A 61 -27.12 -20.21 5.50
CA GLN A 61 -26.99 -19.01 6.30
C GLN A 61 -27.39 -19.34 7.74
N LYS A 62 -26.43 -19.30 8.67
CA LYS A 62 -26.54 -18.93 10.10
C LYS A 62 -25.62 -19.79 10.98
N VAL A 63 -24.38 -19.34 11.19
CA VAL A 63 -23.59 -19.53 12.44
C VAL A 63 -22.30 -18.68 12.50
N SER A 64 -22.07 -17.75 11.57
CA SER A 64 -20.82 -16.94 11.51
C SER A 64 -20.64 -15.91 12.64
N GLY A 65 -21.58 -15.81 13.59
CA GLY A 65 -21.55 -14.81 14.66
C GLY A 65 -20.76 -15.17 15.92
N PHE A 66 -20.50 -16.45 16.22
CA PHE A 66 -20.02 -16.86 17.54
C PHE A 66 -18.54 -17.27 17.64
N PHE A 67 -17.85 -17.50 16.52
CA PHE A 67 -16.42 -17.90 16.53
C PHE A 67 -15.42 -16.73 16.51
N ARG A 68 -15.87 -15.49 16.79
CA ARG A 68 -15.00 -14.29 16.79
C ARG A 68 -14.06 -14.17 17.99
N LYS A 69 -14.15 -15.06 18.98
CA LYS A 69 -13.38 -14.97 20.24
C LYS A 69 -12.28 -16.02 20.41
N LEU A 70 -12.05 -16.87 19.40
CA LEU A 70 -11.16 -18.04 19.51
C LEU A 70 -10.10 -18.19 18.40
N LEU A 71 -10.09 -17.36 17.35
CA LEU A 71 -9.01 -17.37 16.36
C LEU A 71 -8.32 -16.02 16.31
N ASN A 72 -7.09 -15.98 16.84
CA ASN A 72 -6.02 -15.10 16.37
C ASN A 72 -5.89 -15.27 14.85
N LYS A 73 -6.70 -14.55 14.09
CA LYS A 73 -6.49 -14.41 12.65
C LYS A 73 -5.49 -13.27 12.46
N PRO A 74 -4.35 -13.49 11.76
CA PRO A 74 -3.56 -12.36 11.30
C PRO A 74 -4.49 -11.49 10.45
N TYR A 75 -4.48 -10.18 10.71
CA TYR A 75 -5.24 -9.22 9.93
C TYR A 75 -5.06 -9.51 8.44
N SER A 76 -6.16 -9.66 7.69
CA SER A 76 -6.04 -9.82 6.25
C SER A 76 -5.41 -8.56 5.69
N ALA A 77 -4.29 -8.71 4.99
CA ALA A 77 -3.48 -7.62 4.45
C ALA A 77 -4.35 -6.62 3.66
N GLU A 78 -5.38 -7.12 2.98
CA GLU A 78 -6.34 -6.31 2.22
C GLU A 78 -7.21 -5.35 3.07
N GLU A 79 -7.51 -5.65 4.34
CA GLU A 79 -8.25 -4.72 5.22
C GLU A 79 -7.34 -3.61 5.77
N VAL A 80 -6.06 -3.94 6.04
CA VAL A 80 -5.08 -2.98 6.54
C VAL A 80 -4.54 -2.10 5.41
N PHE A 81 -4.12 -2.71 4.31
CA PHE A 81 -3.56 -1.99 3.16
C PHE A 81 -4.64 -1.40 2.26
N GLY A 82 -5.85 -1.97 2.20
CA GLY A 82 -6.93 -1.45 1.37
C GLY A 82 -7.29 -0.01 1.72
N THR A 83 -7.36 0.32 3.01
CA THR A 83 -7.63 1.70 3.45
C THR A 83 -6.49 2.66 3.10
N SER A 84 -5.24 2.21 3.14
CA SER A 84 -4.08 3.02 2.75
C SER A 84 -3.96 3.22 1.24
N LEU A 85 -4.31 2.20 0.45
CA LEU A 85 -4.36 2.27 -1.01
C LEU A 85 -5.51 3.17 -1.48
N ASP A 86 -6.70 3.05 -0.89
CA ASP A 86 -7.85 3.94 -1.15
C ASP A 86 -7.48 5.39 -0.83
N GLN A 87 -6.75 5.60 0.27
CA GLN A 87 -6.25 6.93 0.64
C GLN A 87 -5.28 7.51 -0.39
N ALA A 88 -4.31 6.71 -0.86
CA ALA A 88 -3.34 7.13 -1.85
C ALA A 88 -4.00 7.44 -3.21
N TYR A 89 -4.99 6.64 -3.61
CA TYR A 89 -5.72 6.87 -4.86
C TYR A 89 -6.46 8.21 -4.84
N ILE A 90 -7.23 8.48 -3.78
CA ILE A 90 -8.01 9.71 -3.64
C ILE A 90 -7.09 10.93 -3.50
N TYR A 91 -5.97 10.77 -2.80
CA TYR A 91 -4.96 11.82 -2.70
C TYR A 91 -4.38 12.17 -4.06
N ASN A 92 -3.98 11.17 -4.86
CA ASN A 92 -3.43 11.39 -6.20
C ASN A 92 -4.47 12.01 -7.15
N ASP A 93 -5.74 11.59 -7.07
CA ASP A 93 -6.82 12.18 -7.86
C ASP A 93 -7.04 13.67 -7.50
N LEU A 94 -7.07 13.99 -6.20
CA LEU A 94 -7.14 15.38 -5.75
C LEU A 94 -5.93 16.19 -6.22
N LEU A 95 -4.73 15.59 -6.14
CA LEU A 95 -3.47 16.21 -6.56
C LEU A 95 -3.49 16.53 -8.05
N GLN A 96 -3.95 15.60 -8.89
CA GLN A 96 -4.11 15.82 -10.34
C GLN A 96 -5.11 16.94 -10.62
N LYS A 97 -6.23 16.97 -9.90
CA LYS A 97 -7.28 18.00 -10.03
C LYS A 97 -6.77 19.40 -9.68
N VAL A 98 -5.96 19.54 -8.63
CA VAL A 98 -5.36 20.84 -8.24
C VAL A 98 -4.10 21.21 -9.03
N GLY A 99 -3.73 20.44 -10.06
CA GLY A 99 -2.58 20.74 -10.91
C GLY A 99 -1.22 20.34 -10.35
N GLY A 100 -1.18 19.44 -9.36
CA GLY A 100 0.07 18.95 -8.74
C GLY A 100 0.45 19.64 -7.43
N ASP A 101 -0.32 20.63 -6.99
CA ASP A 101 0.01 21.43 -5.80
C ASP A 101 -0.34 20.71 -4.49
N HIS A 102 0.65 20.03 -3.92
CA HIS A 102 0.51 19.33 -2.63
C HIS A 102 0.05 20.24 -1.48
N GLU A 103 0.47 21.51 -1.47
CA GLU A 103 0.07 22.46 -0.43
C GLU A 103 -1.44 22.78 -0.46
N VAL A 104 -2.03 22.82 -1.66
CA VAL A 104 -3.46 23.05 -1.83
C VAL A 104 -4.23 21.85 -1.33
N VAL A 105 -3.77 20.64 -1.64
CA VAL A 105 -4.34 19.38 -1.13
C VAL A 105 -4.33 19.35 0.40
N GLU A 106 -3.18 19.55 1.04
CA GLU A 106 -3.09 19.48 2.49
C GLU A 106 -3.89 20.60 3.18
N ARG A 107 -4.04 21.77 2.55
CA ARG A 107 -4.93 22.83 3.05
C ARG A 107 -6.41 22.42 3.01
N LEU A 108 -6.85 21.77 1.92
CA LEU A 108 -8.22 21.24 1.80
C LEU A 108 -8.47 20.15 2.84
N VAL A 109 -7.54 19.21 2.99
CA VAL A 109 -7.63 18.14 3.99
C VAL A 109 -7.63 18.69 5.41
N GLY A 110 -6.74 19.66 5.70
CA GLY A 110 -6.66 20.31 7.00
C GLY A 110 -7.92 21.10 7.35
N PHE A 111 -8.58 21.71 6.35
CA PHE A 111 -9.88 22.33 6.55
C PHE A 111 -10.94 21.30 6.96
N GLU A 112 -11.03 20.16 6.27
CA GLU A 112 -11.98 19.10 6.61
C GLU A 112 -11.67 18.44 7.96
N GLN A 113 -10.38 18.34 8.32
CA GLN A 113 -9.94 17.89 9.64
C GLN A 113 -10.44 18.83 10.75
N ASN A 114 -10.39 20.14 10.53
CA ASN A 114 -10.89 21.12 11.51
C ASN A 114 -12.42 21.06 11.66
N LEU A 115 -13.15 20.77 10.59
CA LEU A 115 -14.61 20.59 10.65
C LEU A 115 -15.02 19.28 11.34
N ALA A 116 -14.30 18.19 11.06
CA ALA A 116 -14.64 16.86 11.53
C ALA A 116 -13.42 16.15 12.16
N PRO A 117 -12.93 16.60 13.33
CA PRO A 117 -11.70 16.08 13.93
C PRO A 117 -11.79 14.61 14.38
N LYS A 118 -13.01 14.05 14.47
CA LYS A 118 -13.25 12.65 14.85
C LYS A 118 -13.25 11.68 13.67
N SER A 119 -13.23 12.19 12.44
CA SER A 119 -13.26 11.36 11.22
C SER A 119 -11.87 10.81 10.88
N THR A 120 -11.83 9.82 9.98
CA THR A 120 -10.56 9.25 9.49
C THR A 120 -9.98 10.10 8.37
N ARG A 121 -8.66 10.01 8.15
CA ARG A 121 -7.97 10.72 7.05
C ARG A 121 -8.59 10.41 5.68
N LEU A 122 -9.00 9.17 5.45
CA LEU A 122 -9.72 8.78 4.25
C LEU A 122 -11.00 9.60 4.05
N GLN A 123 -11.76 9.81 5.12
CA GLN A 123 -12.99 10.58 5.06
C GLN A 123 -12.72 12.06 4.81
N TRP A 124 -11.66 12.63 5.40
CA TRP A 124 -11.25 14.01 5.11
C TRP A 124 -10.87 14.19 3.64
N LEU A 125 -10.12 13.23 3.06
CA LEU A 125 -9.78 13.25 1.64
C LEU A 125 -11.00 13.14 0.72
N LYS A 126 -11.94 12.24 1.06
CA LYS A 126 -13.22 12.12 0.34
C LYS A 126 -14.02 13.41 0.37
N ASN A 127 -14.14 14.04 1.55
CA ASN A 127 -14.86 15.30 1.71
C ASN A 127 -14.17 16.44 0.96
N ALA A 128 -12.83 16.52 1.04
CA ALA A 128 -12.03 17.51 0.36
C ALA A 128 -12.20 17.41 -1.17
N LEU A 129 -12.20 16.18 -1.71
CA LEU A 129 -12.45 15.92 -3.12
C LEU A 129 -13.86 16.35 -3.54
N GLN A 130 -14.89 15.91 -2.84
CA GLN A 130 -16.27 16.29 -3.15
C GLN A 130 -16.48 17.80 -3.11
N ARG A 131 -15.84 18.47 -2.15
CA ARG A 131 -15.90 19.92 -2.05
C ARG A 131 -15.19 20.59 -3.21
N TRP A 132 -13.97 20.19 -3.52
CA TRP A 132 -13.24 20.73 -4.67
C TRP A 132 -14.03 20.54 -5.97
N GLU A 133 -14.65 19.38 -6.16
CA GLU A 133 -15.49 19.11 -7.32
C GLU A 133 -16.73 19.99 -7.37
N ARG A 134 -17.38 20.21 -6.22
CA ARG A 134 -18.53 21.12 -6.12
C ARG A 134 -18.13 22.56 -6.43
N ASP A 135 -17.00 23.01 -5.89
CA ASP A 135 -16.52 24.39 -6.01
C ASP A 135 -15.98 24.67 -7.43
N ASN A 136 -15.47 23.64 -8.13
CA ASN A 136 -14.98 23.74 -9.52
C ASN A 136 -15.97 23.22 -10.57
N ARG A 137 -17.17 22.78 -10.18
CA ARG A 137 -18.26 22.51 -11.11
C ARG A 137 -18.80 23.85 -11.61
N SER A 138 -18.17 24.42 -12.64
CA SER A 138 -18.86 25.40 -13.47
C SER A 138 -20.18 24.78 -13.98
N PRO A 139 -21.30 25.51 -14.00
CA PRO A 139 -22.51 25.01 -14.63
C PRO A 139 -22.15 24.67 -16.08
N GLN A 140 -22.26 23.40 -16.46
CA GLN A 140 -22.14 23.04 -17.86
C GLN A 140 -23.20 23.84 -18.61
N LYS A 141 -22.74 24.78 -19.43
CA LYS A 141 -23.59 25.56 -20.32
C LYS A 141 -24.20 24.56 -21.31
N PRO A 142 -25.52 24.35 -21.33
CA PRO A 142 -26.12 23.54 -22.38
C PRO A 142 -25.88 24.26 -23.72
N GLU A 143 -25.25 23.57 -24.67
CA GLU A 143 -25.29 23.94 -26.09
C GLU A 143 -26.69 23.73 -26.66
#